data_AF-A0A2T3W545-F1
#
_entry.id   AF-A0A2T3W545-F1
#
_cell.length_a   1.000
_cell.length_b   1.000
_cell.length_c   1.000
_cell.angle_alpha   90.00
_cell.angle_beta   90.00
_cell.angle_gamma   90.00
#
_symmetry.space_group_name_H-M   'P 1'
#
loop_
_entity.id
_entity.type
_entity.pdbx_description
1 polymer ?
#
loop_
_entity_poly.entity_id
_entity_poly.type
_entity_poly.pdbx_seq_one_letter_code
_entity_poly.pdbx_strand_id
1 'polypeptide(L)'
;MTKSTTSLETFDFLELLYLLTEQRRSGVLHVERADGQFQAWLAGGRVRHLQFGDDLGVPALVRLLQAPQGRFHFDEGLTHPQPRMDALLDEVALEALEALPVQDLPFDGPARITSPERVSRMRWGLKELDILQQIEAQQPISDLARDPDAKRLLLKLLRIGLLAPRKSRVARLTVTVTRQVRDVALVDELIFRRWKEDIVRHPQSVAIRTDGGQVYTLPIRTASNLTTQLMVPPELLMRTGLRAGDSVLVKPV
;
A
#
# COMPACT_ATOMS: atom_id res chain seq x y z
N MET A 1 -0.35 -10.54 -38.67
CA MET A 1 -0.47 -10.47 -37.21
C MET A 1 -1.02 -9.11 -36.85
N THR A 2 -2.22 -9.05 -36.29
CA THR A 2 -2.93 -7.81 -35.95
C THR A 2 -2.24 -7.13 -34.76
N LYS A 3 -1.55 -6.01 -35.02
CA LYS A 3 -0.99 -5.14 -33.98
C LYS A 3 -2.15 -4.48 -33.22
N SER A 4 -2.48 -5.01 -32.04
CA SER A 4 -3.40 -4.35 -31.11
C SER A 4 -2.65 -3.18 -30.47
N THR A 5 -2.80 -1.97 -31.00
CA THR A 5 -2.23 -0.76 -30.42
C THR A 5 -3.14 -0.26 -29.30
N THR A 6 -2.59 -0.14 -28.09
CA THR A 6 -3.28 0.40 -26.90
C THR A 6 -2.69 1.76 -26.55
N SER A 7 -3.46 2.67 -25.92
CA SER A 7 -3.05 4.04 -25.61
C SER A 7 -2.64 4.21 -24.14
N LEU A 8 -1.63 5.03 -23.86
CA LEU A 8 -1.26 5.45 -22.49
C LEU A 8 -2.22 6.48 -21.89
N GLU A 9 -3.15 7.02 -22.67
CA GLU A 9 -4.20 7.91 -22.14
C GLU A 9 -5.17 7.18 -21.20
N THR A 10 -5.24 5.85 -21.29
CA THR A 10 -6.16 5.01 -20.52
C THR A 10 -5.45 4.01 -19.61
N PHE A 11 -4.12 3.97 -19.62
CA PHE A 11 -3.32 3.00 -18.88
C PHE A 11 -2.12 3.66 -18.21
N ASP A 12 -1.90 3.35 -16.93
CA ASP A 12 -0.69 3.78 -16.24
C ASP A 12 0.52 3.01 -16.80
N PHE A 13 1.54 3.76 -17.20
CA PHE A 13 2.73 3.20 -17.85
C PHE A 13 3.58 2.35 -16.89
N LEU A 14 3.68 2.73 -15.61
CA LEU A 14 4.42 1.93 -14.63
C LEU A 14 3.70 0.63 -14.35
N GLU A 15 2.37 0.64 -14.22
CA GLU A 15 1.58 -0.59 -14.07
C GLU A 15 1.81 -1.57 -15.24
N LEU A 16 1.85 -1.06 -16.47
CA LEU A 16 2.18 -1.86 -17.66
C LEU A 16 3.59 -2.46 -17.57
N LEU A 17 4.61 -1.68 -17.19
CA LEU A 17 5.96 -2.19 -17.02
C LEU A 17 6.05 -3.24 -15.91
N TYR A 18 5.34 -3.04 -14.79
CA TYR A 18 5.25 -4.01 -13.71
C TYR A 18 4.63 -5.32 -14.19
N LEU A 19 3.52 -5.25 -14.94
CA LEU A 19 2.88 -6.43 -15.52
C LEU A 19 3.86 -7.24 -16.38
N LEU A 20 4.63 -6.59 -17.26
CA LEU A 20 5.58 -7.26 -18.15
C LEU A 20 6.76 -7.87 -17.38
N THR A 21 7.28 -7.15 -16.38
CA THR A 21 8.44 -7.59 -15.59
C THR A 21 8.09 -8.70 -14.59
N GLU A 22 6.93 -8.66 -13.95
CA GLU A 22 6.43 -9.72 -13.07
C GLU A 22 6.19 -11.03 -13.83
N GLN A 23 5.67 -10.94 -15.05
CA GLN A 23 5.56 -12.09 -15.98
C GLN A 23 6.92 -12.54 -16.55
N ARG A 24 8.01 -11.85 -16.20
CA ARG A 24 9.38 -12.09 -16.70
C ARG A 24 9.46 -12.09 -18.23
N ARG A 25 8.60 -11.32 -18.90
CA ARG A 25 8.64 -11.21 -20.36
C ARG A 25 9.96 -10.60 -20.80
N SER A 26 10.46 -11.10 -21.92
CA SER A 26 11.66 -10.58 -22.59
C SER A 26 11.25 -10.00 -23.93
N GLY A 27 11.72 -8.79 -24.24
CA GLY A 27 11.28 -8.06 -25.42
C GLY A 27 11.48 -6.56 -25.28
N VAL A 28 10.87 -5.80 -26.17
CA VAL A 28 10.90 -4.34 -26.16
C VAL A 28 9.48 -3.76 -26.14
N LEU A 29 9.23 -2.88 -25.18
CA LEU A 29 8.04 -2.05 -25.14
C LEU A 29 8.32 -0.74 -25.86
N HIS A 30 7.60 -0.49 -26.94
CA HIS A 30 7.63 0.75 -27.68
C HIS A 30 6.48 1.66 -27.23
N VAL A 31 6.75 2.95 -27.08
CA VAL A 31 5.71 3.98 -26.97
C VAL A 31 5.98 5.04 -28.02
N GLU A 32 5.04 5.22 -28.94
CA GLU A 32 5.07 6.20 -30.02
C GLU A 32 4.36 7.47 -29.57
N ARG A 33 5.09 8.59 -29.62
CA ARG A 33 4.58 9.94 -29.36
C ARG A 33 4.94 10.88 -30.50
N ALA A 34 4.27 12.03 -30.56
CA ALA A 34 4.56 13.06 -31.55
C ALA A 34 6.00 13.62 -31.44
N ASP A 35 6.57 13.62 -30.24
CA ASP A 35 7.90 14.17 -29.93
C ASP A 35 9.02 13.12 -29.88
N GLY A 36 8.73 11.87 -30.25
CA GLY A 36 9.72 10.80 -30.32
C GLY A 36 9.16 9.43 -29.95
N GLN A 37 10.04 8.43 -30.01
CA GLN A 37 9.73 7.07 -29.59
C GLN A 37 10.49 6.73 -28.31
N PHE A 38 9.77 6.21 -27.33
CA PHE A 38 10.35 5.58 -26.15
C PHE A 38 10.48 4.07 -26.36
N GLN A 39 11.56 3.50 -25.84
CA GLN A 39 11.83 2.07 -25.84
C GLN A 39 12.24 1.60 -24.45
N ALA A 40 11.56 0.58 -23.92
CA ALA A 40 11.99 -0.15 -22.73
C ALA A 40 12.27 -1.61 -23.07
N TRP A 41 13.53 -2.00 -22.95
CA TRP A 41 13.98 -3.36 -23.19
C TRP A 41 14.02 -4.14 -21.89
N LEU A 42 13.32 -5.27 -21.88
CA LEU A 42 13.15 -6.13 -20.73
C LEU A 42 13.76 -7.51 -21.01
N ALA A 43 14.38 -8.12 -19.99
CA ALA A 43 14.80 -9.51 -20.05
C ALA A 43 14.73 -10.16 -18.67
N GLY A 44 14.01 -11.28 -18.55
CA GLY A 44 13.93 -12.06 -17.31
C GLY A 44 13.43 -11.28 -16.09
N GLY A 45 12.55 -10.29 -16.29
CA GLY A 45 12.04 -9.43 -15.22
C GLY A 45 12.96 -8.27 -14.83
N ARG A 46 14.00 -7.99 -15.62
CA ARG A 46 14.95 -6.89 -15.41
C ARG A 46 14.88 -5.87 -16.54
N VAL A 47 15.15 -4.61 -16.22
CA VAL A 47 15.27 -3.53 -17.20
C VAL A 47 16.69 -3.53 -17.75
N ARG A 48 16.82 -3.69 -19.07
CA ARG A 48 18.11 -3.85 -19.77
C ARG A 48 18.54 -2.62 -20.54
N HIS A 49 17.58 -1.82 -21.00
CA HIS A 49 17.82 -0.58 -21.70
C HIS A 49 16.56 0.29 -21.67
N LEU A 50 16.74 1.60 -21.55
CA LEU A 50 15.69 2.62 -21.69
C LEU A 50 16.19 3.72 -22.61
N GLN A 51 15.36 4.16 -23.55
CA GLN A 51 15.69 5.24 -24.47
C GLN A 51 14.45 6.06 -24.83
N PHE A 52 14.60 7.39 -24.93
CA PHE A 52 13.61 8.29 -25.51
C PHE A 52 14.35 9.33 -26.35
N GLY A 53 14.42 9.14 -27.67
CA GLY A 53 15.26 9.99 -28.51
C GLY A 53 16.72 9.93 -28.06
N ASP A 54 17.29 11.07 -27.64
CA ASP A 54 18.65 11.17 -27.13
C ASP A 54 18.79 10.84 -25.64
N ASP A 55 17.67 10.83 -24.90
CA ASP A 55 17.67 10.48 -23.48
C ASP A 55 17.86 8.97 -23.32
N LEU A 56 18.75 8.58 -22.40
CA LEU A 56 19.08 7.18 -22.11
C LEU A 56 18.92 6.90 -20.62
N GLY A 57 18.48 5.68 -20.28
CA GLY A 57 18.33 5.25 -18.90
C GLY A 57 17.15 5.92 -18.17
N VAL A 58 17.35 6.27 -16.91
CA VAL A 58 16.31 6.91 -16.08
C VAL A 58 15.79 8.23 -16.67
N PRO A 59 16.62 9.15 -17.21
CA PRO A 59 16.13 10.34 -17.90
C PRO A 59 15.08 10.08 -18.99
N ALA A 60 15.23 8.99 -19.76
CA ALA A 60 14.24 8.60 -20.77
C ALA A 60 12.89 8.26 -20.15
N LEU A 61 12.90 7.55 -19.02
CA LEU A 61 11.68 7.21 -18.28
C LEU A 61 11.05 8.45 -17.65
N VAL A 62 11.84 9.35 -17.06
CA VAL A 62 11.36 10.63 -16.50
C VAL A 62 10.60 11.42 -17.57
N ARG A 63 11.19 11.57 -18.76
CA ARG A 63 10.58 12.29 -19.88
C ARG A 63 9.24 11.67 -20.30
N LEU A 64 9.14 10.35 -20.31
CA LEU A 64 7.87 9.67 -20.59
C LEU A 64 6.84 9.94 -19.47
N LEU A 65 7.23 9.80 -18.21
CA LEU A 65 6.33 9.94 -17.05
C LEU A 65 5.86 11.38 -16.80
N GLN A 66 6.60 12.39 -17.26
CA GLN A 66 6.17 13.80 -17.20
C GLN A 66 4.95 14.08 -18.10
N ALA A 67 4.80 13.33 -19.19
CA ALA A 67 3.69 13.43 -20.12
C ALA A 67 3.31 12.03 -20.65
N PRO A 68 2.60 11.22 -19.84
CA PRO A 68 2.30 9.83 -20.16
C PRO A 68 1.20 9.73 -21.23
N GLN A 69 1.60 9.85 -22.49
CA GLN A 69 0.73 9.81 -23.66
C GLN A 69 1.37 8.97 -24.77
N GLY A 70 0.58 8.61 -25.78
CA GLY A 70 1.06 7.90 -26.95
C GLY A 70 0.55 6.46 -27.05
N ARG A 71 0.82 5.83 -28.21
CA ARG A 71 0.43 4.45 -28.49
C ARG A 71 1.56 3.52 -28.13
N PHE A 72 1.25 2.41 -27.49
CA PHE A 72 2.26 1.42 -27.13
C PHE A 72 2.01 0.06 -27.76
N HIS A 73 3.10 -0.69 -27.93
CA HIS A 73 3.08 -2.09 -28.30
C HIS A 73 4.33 -2.79 -27.74
N PHE A 74 4.22 -4.08 -27.46
CA PHE A 74 5.32 -4.90 -26.95
C PHE A 74 5.70 -5.97 -27.97
N ASP A 75 6.95 -5.96 -28.41
CA ASP A 75 7.51 -6.97 -29.29
C ASP A 75 8.29 -7.99 -28.44
N GLU A 76 7.68 -9.16 -28.27
CA GLU A 76 8.17 -10.24 -27.41
C GLU A 76 9.29 -11.06 -28.08
N GLY A 77 10.21 -11.59 -27.27
CA GLY A 77 11.31 -12.46 -27.70
C GLY A 77 12.56 -11.73 -28.19
N LEU A 78 12.53 -10.39 -28.23
CA LEU A 78 13.68 -9.57 -28.64
C LEU A 78 14.63 -9.30 -27.48
N THR A 79 15.93 -9.22 -27.78
CA THR A 79 16.98 -8.84 -26.83
C THR A 79 17.75 -7.65 -27.38
N HIS A 80 18.09 -6.70 -26.49
CA HIS A 80 18.87 -5.54 -26.90
C HIS A 80 20.30 -5.98 -27.23
N PRO A 81 20.88 -5.60 -28.38
CA PRO A 81 22.20 -6.08 -28.80
C PRO A 81 23.34 -5.60 -27.89
N GLN A 82 23.18 -4.43 -27.27
CA GLN A 82 24.19 -3.83 -26.38
C GLN A 82 23.50 -3.19 -25.15
N PRO A 83 23.00 -4.01 -24.21
CA PRO A 83 22.26 -3.48 -23.06
C PRO A 83 23.17 -2.61 -22.19
N ARG A 84 22.65 -1.49 -21.71
CA ARG A 84 23.41 -0.52 -20.88
C ARG A 84 22.97 -0.53 -19.41
N MET A 85 21.98 -1.35 -19.08
CA MET A 85 21.41 -1.45 -17.75
C MET A 85 21.25 -2.90 -17.34
N ASP A 86 21.24 -3.12 -16.02
CA ASP A 86 20.88 -4.38 -15.41
C ASP A 86 20.21 -4.14 -14.05
N ALA A 87 19.02 -3.56 -14.07
CA ALA A 87 18.35 -3.06 -12.86
C ALA A 87 16.98 -3.71 -12.63
N LEU A 88 16.55 -3.73 -11.37
CA LEU A 88 15.16 -4.03 -11.03
C LEU A 88 14.29 -2.84 -11.45
N LEU A 89 13.06 -3.12 -11.91
CA LEU A 89 12.12 -2.05 -12.26
C LEU A 89 11.83 -1.14 -11.07
N ASP A 90 11.76 -1.69 -9.85
CA ASP A 90 11.57 -0.92 -8.63
C ASP A 90 12.66 0.13 -8.40
N GLU A 91 13.94 -0.23 -8.59
CA GLU A 91 15.07 0.71 -8.46
C GLU A 91 14.96 1.83 -9.50
N VAL A 92 14.69 1.47 -10.76
CA VAL A 92 14.56 2.41 -11.88
C VAL A 92 13.37 3.35 -11.69
N ALA A 93 12.24 2.83 -11.21
CA ALA A 93 11.04 3.61 -10.96
C ALA A 93 11.24 4.58 -9.80
N LEU A 94 11.83 4.15 -8.69
CA LEU A 94 12.15 5.03 -7.57
C LEU A 94 13.05 6.20 -7.98
N GLU A 95 14.08 5.94 -8.79
CA GLU A 95 14.98 6.98 -9.29
C GLU A 95 14.25 7.94 -10.24
N ALA A 96 13.44 7.42 -11.16
CA ALA A 96 12.67 8.27 -12.08
C ALA A 96 11.64 9.15 -11.36
N LEU A 97 11.00 8.62 -10.32
CA LEU A 97 10.00 9.36 -9.55
C LEU A 97 10.61 10.49 -8.71
N GLU A 98 11.92 10.47 -8.43
CA GLU A 98 12.61 11.56 -7.73
C GLU A 98 12.58 12.87 -8.53
N ALA A 99 12.60 12.77 -9.86
CA ALA A 99 12.60 13.92 -10.77
C ALA A 99 11.19 14.45 -11.09
N LEU A 100 10.13 13.81 -10.58
CA LEU A 100 8.74 14.22 -10.81
C LEU A 100 8.23 15.16 -9.70
N PRO A 101 7.26 16.04 -10.02
CA PRO A 101 6.69 16.92 -9.02
C PRO A 101 6.02 16.15 -7.88
N VAL A 102 6.26 16.62 -6.65
CA VAL A 102 5.68 16.07 -5.42
C VAL A 102 4.18 16.33 -5.41
N GLN A 103 3.39 15.27 -5.27
CA GLN A 103 1.93 15.35 -5.08
C GLN A 103 1.58 15.25 -3.60
N ASP A 104 0.31 15.46 -3.25
CA ASP A 104 -0.16 15.22 -1.88
C ASP A 104 -0.49 13.75 -1.64
N LEU A 105 -0.24 13.31 -0.40
CA LEU A 105 -0.54 11.95 0.04
C LEU A 105 -2.06 11.81 0.21
N PRO A 106 -2.69 10.73 -0.30
CA PRO A 106 -4.14 10.58 -0.28
C PRO A 106 -4.71 10.11 1.08
N PHE A 107 -3.86 9.93 2.09
CA PHE A 107 -4.24 9.55 3.44
C PHE A 107 -3.19 10.02 4.47
N ASP A 108 -3.63 10.17 5.72
CA ASP A 108 -2.88 10.73 6.84
C ASP A 108 -2.58 9.71 7.96
N GLY A 109 -3.39 8.66 8.08
CA GLY A 109 -3.25 7.60 9.08
C GLY A 109 -2.09 6.62 8.82
N PRO A 110 -1.98 5.53 9.62
CA PRO A 110 -0.95 4.51 9.45
C PRO A 110 -1.01 3.84 8.07
N ALA A 111 0.15 3.46 7.55
CA ALA A 111 0.29 2.72 6.30
C ALA A 111 0.82 1.31 6.53
N ARG A 112 0.86 0.52 5.46
CA ARG A 112 1.55 -0.77 5.43
C ARG A 112 2.32 -0.92 4.12
N ILE A 113 3.43 -1.64 4.19
CA ILE A 113 4.10 -2.15 3.01
C ILE A 113 3.27 -3.30 2.41
N THR A 114 2.99 -3.22 1.12
CA THR A 114 2.14 -4.21 0.42
C THR A 114 2.93 -5.43 -0.05
N SER A 115 4.22 -5.27 -0.35
CA SER A 115 5.15 -6.35 -0.71
C SER A 115 6.51 -6.17 -0.03
N PRO A 116 6.68 -6.70 1.19
CA PRO A 116 7.96 -6.65 1.92
C PRO A 116 9.11 -7.31 1.14
N GLU A 117 8.81 -8.30 0.30
CA GLU A 117 9.80 -9.03 -0.51
C GLU A 117 10.37 -8.18 -1.64
N ARG A 118 9.58 -7.24 -2.20
CA ARG A 118 10.09 -6.25 -3.17
C ARG A 118 10.94 -5.22 -2.45
N VAL A 119 10.44 -4.68 -1.33
CA VAL A 119 11.17 -3.74 -0.47
C VAL A 119 12.54 -4.29 -0.06
N SER A 120 12.63 -5.54 0.37
CA SER A 120 13.90 -6.11 0.85
C SER A 120 14.97 -6.35 -0.23
N ARG A 121 14.59 -6.37 -1.52
CA ARG A 121 15.53 -6.54 -2.65
C ARG A 121 16.13 -5.23 -3.15
N MET A 122 15.53 -4.11 -2.77
CA MET A 122 16.00 -2.78 -3.16
C MET A 122 17.17 -2.32 -2.30
N ARG A 123 17.97 -1.42 -2.86
CA ARG A 123 19.05 -0.74 -2.15
C ARG A 123 18.51 0.53 -1.50
N TRP A 124 18.65 0.62 -0.19
CA TRP A 124 18.16 1.73 0.61
C TRP A 124 19.32 2.46 1.30
N GLY A 125 19.24 3.78 1.36
CA GLY A 125 20.07 4.58 2.25
C GLY A 125 19.62 4.47 3.71
N LEU A 126 20.48 4.90 4.64
CA LEU A 126 20.17 4.86 6.09
C LEU A 126 18.88 5.61 6.43
N LYS A 127 18.71 6.82 5.88
CA LYS A 127 17.50 7.63 6.11
C LYS A 127 16.24 6.94 5.60
N GLU A 128 16.32 6.25 4.45
CA GLU A 128 15.19 5.52 3.88
C GLU A 128 14.83 4.30 4.74
N LEU A 129 15.84 3.58 5.23
CA LEU A 129 15.64 2.47 6.18
C LEU A 129 14.96 2.93 7.47
N ASP A 130 15.35 4.08 8.02
CA ASP A 130 14.73 4.65 9.22
C ASP A 130 13.25 5.00 8.98
N ILE A 131 12.91 5.54 7.79
CA ILE A 131 11.53 5.83 7.41
C ILE A 131 10.72 4.52 7.27
N LEU A 132 11.29 3.50 6.60
CA LEU A 132 10.65 2.19 6.46
C LEU A 132 10.37 1.55 7.83
N GLN A 133 11.30 1.67 8.79
CA GLN A 133 11.10 1.21 10.16
C GLN A 133 9.96 1.95 10.87
N GLN A 134 9.83 3.27 10.67
CA GLN A 134 8.73 4.03 11.25
C GLN A 134 7.37 3.66 10.65
N ILE A 135 7.32 3.32 9.35
CA ILE A 135 6.09 2.77 8.71
C ILE A 135 5.71 1.43 9.36
N GLU A 136 6.67 0.53 9.56
CA GLU A 136 6.43 -0.75 10.24
C GLU A 136 5.99 -0.56 11.70
N ALA A 137 6.52 0.46 12.38
CA ALA A 137 6.09 0.90 13.71
C ALA A 137 4.70 1.57 13.73
N GLN A 138 4.02 1.63 12.58
CA GLN A 138 2.69 2.23 12.40
C GLN A 138 2.62 3.73 12.72
N GLN A 139 3.72 4.45 12.56
CA GLN A 139 3.70 5.90 12.68
C GLN A 139 2.75 6.49 11.62
N PRO A 140 1.87 7.45 11.99
CA PRO A 140 0.97 8.08 11.04
C PRO A 140 1.73 8.74 9.90
N ILE A 141 1.19 8.61 8.68
CA ILE A 141 1.78 9.22 7.49
C ILE A 141 1.83 10.75 7.62
N SER A 142 0.85 11.38 8.28
CA SER A 142 0.87 12.82 8.55
C SER A 142 2.06 13.29 9.36
N ASP A 143 2.58 12.45 10.25
CA ASP A 143 3.72 12.79 11.09
C ASP A 143 5.04 12.56 10.35
N LEU A 144 5.13 11.46 9.59
CA LEU A 144 6.27 11.18 8.73
C LEU A 144 6.43 12.24 7.64
N ALA A 145 5.33 12.64 7.00
CA ALA A 145 5.33 13.59 5.89
C ALA A 145 5.72 15.02 6.27
N ARG A 146 5.97 15.30 7.57
CA ARG A 146 6.57 16.57 8.02
C ARG A 146 8.02 16.71 7.59
N ASP A 147 8.75 15.60 7.44
CA ASP A 147 10.06 15.58 6.80
C ASP A 147 9.87 15.52 5.28
N PRO A 148 10.37 16.51 4.50
CA PRO A 148 10.25 16.53 3.05
C PRO A 148 10.79 15.27 2.37
N ASP A 149 11.87 14.68 2.89
CA ASP A 149 12.47 13.49 2.28
C ASP A 149 11.62 12.24 2.56
N ALA A 150 11.03 12.16 3.75
CA ALA A 150 10.05 11.13 4.06
C ALA A 150 8.79 11.27 3.20
N LYS A 151 8.26 12.49 3.04
CA LYS A 151 7.13 12.76 2.13
C LYS A 151 7.42 12.27 0.71
N ARG A 152 8.62 12.57 0.17
CA ARG A 152 9.05 12.09 -1.15
C ARG A 152 9.08 10.57 -1.21
N LEU A 153 9.75 9.90 -0.26
CA LEU A 153 9.81 8.44 -0.25
C LEU A 153 8.42 7.79 -0.17
N LEU A 154 7.54 8.30 0.68
CA LEU A 154 6.18 7.80 0.84
C LEU A 154 5.37 7.89 -0.46
N LEU A 155 5.48 9.01 -1.19
CA LEU A 155 4.85 9.17 -2.50
C LEU A 155 5.41 8.23 -3.55
N LYS A 156 6.74 8.05 -3.56
CA LYS A 156 7.40 7.09 -4.45
C LYS A 156 6.87 5.68 -4.20
N LEU A 157 6.89 5.23 -2.94
CA LEU A 157 6.38 3.91 -2.54
C LEU A 157 4.89 3.72 -2.88
N LEU A 158 4.07 4.75 -2.67
CA LEU A 158 2.65 4.73 -3.04
C LEU A 158 2.46 4.54 -4.56
N ARG A 159 3.21 5.30 -5.37
CA ARG A 159 3.08 5.31 -6.82
C ARG A 159 3.54 4.01 -7.48
N ILE A 160 4.49 3.29 -6.87
CA ILE A 160 4.90 1.95 -7.31
C ILE A 160 4.09 0.82 -6.66
N GLY A 161 3.02 1.16 -5.94
CA GLY A 161 2.11 0.20 -5.32
C GLY A 161 2.66 -0.51 -4.09
N LEU A 162 3.76 -0.02 -3.49
CA LEU A 162 4.41 -0.61 -2.31
C LEU A 162 3.91 -0.03 -0.97
N LEU A 163 3.11 1.02 -1.00
CA LEU A 163 2.48 1.61 0.18
C LEU A 163 0.97 1.62 0.03
N ALA A 164 0.25 1.19 1.06
CA ALA A 164 -1.20 1.28 1.12
C ALA A 164 -1.67 1.77 2.50
N PRO A 165 -2.82 2.45 2.58
CA PRO A 165 -3.40 2.81 3.87
C PRO A 165 -3.71 1.54 4.66
N ARG A 166 -3.35 1.56 5.95
CA ARG A 166 -3.66 0.47 6.86
C ARG A 166 -5.03 0.71 7.48
N LYS A 167 -6.05 0.07 6.93
CA LYS A 167 -7.41 0.14 7.48
C LYS A 167 -7.50 -0.78 8.69
N SER A 168 -7.69 -0.22 9.87
CA SER A 168 -8.06 -1.00 11.06
C SER A 168 -9.42 -1.66 10.81
N ARG A 169 -9.49 -3.00 10.90
CA ARG A 169 -10.73 -3.73 10.64
C ARG A 169 -11.78 -3.40 11.69
N VAL A 170 -12.88 -2.83 11.23
CA VAL A 170 -14.08 -2.65 12.05
C VAL A 170 -14.89 -3.95 12.02
N ALA A 171 -15.25 -4.47 13.18
CA ALA A 171 -16.19 -5.57 13.32
C ALA A 171 -17.57 -5.03 13.72
N ARG A 172 -18.63 -5.49 13.06
CA ARG A 172 -19.99 -5.25 13.54
C ARG A 172 -20.34 -6.36 14.53
N LEU A 173 -20.56 -6.00 15.79
CA LEU A 173 -20.84 -6.94 16.87
C LEU A 173 -22.19 -6.66 17.52
N THR A 174 -22.81 -7.70 18.06
CA THR A 174 -24.01 -7.59 18.88
C THR A 174 -23.63 -7.59 20.35
N VAL A 175 -24.04 -6.57 21.09
CA VAL A 175 -23.77 -6.47 22.53
C VAL A 175 -24.54 -7.57 23.28
N THR A 176 -23.86 -8.35 24.10
CA THR A 176 -24.45 -9.33 25.00
C THR A 176 -23.92 -9.13 26.42
N VAL A 177 -24.60 -9.68 27.41
CA VAL A 177 -24.23 -9.51 28.83
C VAL A 177 -23.39 -10.70 29.27
N THR A 178 -22.30 -10.44 30.00
CA THR A 178 -21.54 -11.48 30.72
C THR A 178 -21.45 -11.17 32.20
N ARG A 179 -21.30 -12.20 33.04
CA ARG A 179 -21.00 -12.07 34.48
C ARG A 179 -19.66 -12.72 34.85
N GLN A 180 -18.93 -13.23 33.86
CA GLN A 180 -17.70 -14.00 34.07
C GLN A 180 -16.49 -13.10 34.33
N VAL A 181 -16.57 -11.83 33.92
CA VAL A 181 -15.50 -10.83 34.07
C VAL A 181 -16.06 -9.53 34.61
N ARG A 182 -15.16 -8.69 35.11
CA ARG A 182 -15.47 -7.33 35.56
C ARG A 182 -14.59 -6.31 34.84
N ASP A 183 -15.14 -5.12 34.61
CA ASP A 183 -14.47 -3.96 34.04
C ASP A 183 -13.85 -4.15 32.64
N VAL A 184 -14.09 -5.29 32.00
CA VAL A 184 -13.51 -5.65 30.69
C VAL A 184 -14.55 -6.32 29.81
N ALA A 185 -14.56 -5.96 28.52
CA ALA A 185 -15.41 -6.63 27.53
C ALA A 185 -14.70 -7.86 26.95
N LEU A 186 -15.47 -8.86 26.52
CA LEU A 186 -14.95 -10.05 25.85
C LEU A 186 -15.30 -10.02 24.37
N VAL A 187 -14.30 -10.34 23.54
CA VAL A 187 -14.44 -10.49 22.09
C VAL A 187 -13.93 -11.86 21.67
N ASP A 188 -14.46 -12.36 20.55
CA ASP A 188 -14.02 -13.63 19.98
C ASP A 188 -12.51 -13.64 19.66
N GLU A 189 -11.86 -14.76 19.95
CA GLU A 189 -10.44 -14.98 19.67
C GLU A 189 -10.06 -14.77 18.19
N LEU A 190 -10.93 -15.13 17.24
CA LEU A 190 -10.66 -14.96 15.81
C LEU A 190 -10.63 -13.48 15.44
N ILE A 191 -11.56 -12.68 15.97
CA ILE A 191 -11.61 -11.23 15.76
C ILE A 191 -10.37 -10.59 16.38
N PHE A 192 -10.06 -10.97 17.63
CA PHE A 192 -8.90 -10.45 18.33
C PHE A 192 -7.59 -10.76 17.60
N ARG A 193 -7.44 -11.98 17.07
CA ARG A 193 -6.26 -12.40 16.29
C ARG A 193 -6.10 -11.54 15.04
N ARG A 194 -7.20 -11.34 14.28
CA ARG A 194 -7.19 -10.48 13.09
C ARG A 194 -6.84 -9.04 13.43
N TRP A 195 -7.37 -8.51 14.53
CA TRP A 195 -6.99 -7.18 15.01
C TRP A 195 -5.52 -7.10 15.40
N LYS A 196 -4.98 -8.10 16.09
CA LYS A 196 -3.55 -8.17 16.43
C LYS A 196 -2.65 -8.17 15.19
N GLU A 197 -3.03 -8.92 14.14
CA GLU A 197 -2.34 -8.91 12.84
C GLU A 197 -2.41 -7.51 12.19
N ASP A 198 -3.55 -6.82 12.32
CA ASP A 198 -3.71 -5.48 11.76
C ASP A 198 -2.97 -4.40 12.56
N ILE A 199 -2.93 -4.43 13.90
CA ILE A 199 -2.29 -3.36 14.70
C ILE A 199 -0.85 -3.68 15.12
N VAL A 200 -0.34 -4.87 14.81
CA VAL A 200 1.04 -5.33 15.12
C VAL A 200 1.42 -5.14 16.61
N ARG A 201 0.41 -5.04 17.47
CA ARG A 201 0.50 -4.97 18.92
C ARG A 201 -0.66 -5.73 19.54
N HIS A 202 -0.58 -6.01 20.84
CA HIS A 202 -1.70 -6.63 21.55
C HIS A 202 -2.80 -5.57 21.79
N PRO A 203 -4.01 -5.73 21.24
CA PRO A 203 -5.10 -4.79 21.51
C PRO A 203 -5.43 -4.79 23.00
N GLN A 204 -5.33 -3.63 23.65
CA GLN A 204 -5.69 -3.46 25.07
C GLN A 204 -7.12 -2.97 25.23
N SER A 205 -7.61 -2.22 24.23
CA SER A 205 -8.92 -1.61 24.24
C SER A 205 -9.58 -1.63 22.87
N VAL A 206 -10.88 -1.39 22.86
CA VAL A 206 -11.66 -1.19 21.64
C VAL A 206 -12.48 0.08 21.72
N ALA A 207 -12.58 0.78 20.59
CA ALA A 207 -13.54 1.84 20.37
C ALA A 207 -14.82 1.22 19.80
N ILE A 208 -15.93 1.51 20.46
CA ILE A 208 -17.27 1.03 20.16
C ILE A 208 -18.09 2.22 19.70
N ARG A 209 -18.46 2.26 18.43
CA ARG A 209 -19.37 3.25 17.86
C ARG A 209 -20.78 2.68 17.80
N THR A 210 -21.70 3.34 18.48
CA THR A 210 -23.14 3.05 18.41
C THR A 210 -23.75 3.57 17.12
N ASP A 211 -24.95 3.12 16.76
CA ASP A 211 -25.70 3.65 15.61
C ASP A 211 -26.05 5.15 15.79
N GLY A 212 -26.17 5.62 17.04
CA GLY A 212 -26.34 7.04 17.37
C GLY A 212 -25.04 7.87 17.23
N GLY A 213 -23.94 7.28 16.76
CA GLY A 213 -22.67 7.97 16.52
C GLY A 213 -21.79 8.17 17.75
N GLN A 214 -22.27 7.84 18.96
CA GLN A 214 -21.47 7.92 20.19
C GLN A 214 -20.37 6.84 20.19
N VAL A 215 -19.17 7.23 20.64
CA VAL A 215 -17.99 6.36 20.70
C VAL A 215 -17.54 6.16 22.14
N TYR A 216 -17.41 4.90 22.54
CA TYR A 216 -16.93 4.48 23.86
C TYR A 216 -15.65 3.68 23.74
N THR A 217 -14.72 3.83 24.68
CA THR A 217 -13.52 3.00 24.76
C THR A 217 -13.63 2.04 25.93
N LEU A 218 -13.57 0.73 25.67
CA LEU A 218 -13.60 -0.30 26.70
C LEU A 218 -12.33 -1.16 26.62
N PRO A 219 -11.73 -1.56 27.76
CA PRO A 219 -10.67 -2.55 27.75
C PRO A 219 -11.24 -3.90 27.32
N ILE A 220 -10.41 -4.74 26.70
CA ILE A 220 -10.86 -6.03 26.15
C ILE A 220 -10.02 -7.23 26.58
N ARG A 221 -10.66 -8.40 26.58
CA ARG A 221 -10.04 -9.72 26.65
C ARG A 221 -10.66 -10.65 25.61
N THR A 222 -10.01 -11.77 25.38
CA THR A 222 -10.49 -12.82 24.47
C THR A 222 -11.37 -13.83 25.19
N ALA A 223 -12.38 -14.34 24.50
CA ALA A 223 -13.09 -15.56 24.87
C ALA A 223 -13.40 -16.38 23.62
N SER A 224 -13.49 -17.70 23.78
CA SER A 224 -13.74 -18.62 22.67
C SER A 224 -15.24 -18.68 22.33
N ASN A 225 -15.57 -18.93 21.07
CA ASN A 225 -16.93 -19.20 20.58
C ASN A 225 -17.94 -18.04 20.73
N LEU A 226 -17.47 -16.79 20.73
CA LEU A 226 -18.36 -15.62 20.77
C LEU A 226 -18.83 -15.20 19.37
N THR A 227 -18.08 -15.55 18.33
CA THR A 227 -18.35 -15.22 16.93
C THR A 227 -18.53 -13.71 16.71
N THR A 228 -19.76 -13.21 16.58
CA THR A 228 -20.12 -11.81 16.35
C THR A 228 -20.62 -11.10 17.62
N GLN A 229 -20.44 -11.70 18.80
CA GLN A 229 -20.87 -11.12 20.06
C GLN A 229 -19.76 -10.28 20.71
N LEU A 230 -20.17 -9.16 21.32
CA LEU A 230 -19.37 -8.40 22.27
C LEU A 230 -19.99 -8.58 23.65
N MET A 231 -19.35 -9.39 24.50
CA MET A 231 -19.84 -9.64 25.85
C MET A 231 -19.36 -8.53 26.79
N VAL A 232 -20.30 -7.76 27.32
CA VAL A 232 -20.03 -6.61 28.18
C VAL A 232 -20.63 -6.86 29.56
N PRO A 233 -19.88 -6.68 30.65
CA PRO A 233 -20.41 -6.86 32.00
C PRO A 233 -21.33 -5.69 32.39
N PRO A 234 -22.28 -5.91 33.33
CA PRO A 234 -23.35 -4.95 33.64
C PRO A 234 -22.86 -3.56 34.00
N GLU A 235 -21.76 -3.44 34.74
CA GLU A 235 -21.19 -2.16 35.13
C GLU A 235 -20.71 -1.32 33.93
N LEU A 236 -20.18 -1.98 32.89
CA LEU A 236 -19.77 -1.31 31.66
C LEU A 236 -20.97 -0.91 30.81
N LEU A 237 -22.04 -1.72 30.78
CA LEU A 237 -23.31 -1.36 30.14
C LEU A 237 -23.95 -0.13 30.81
N MET A 238 -23.97 -0.09 32.14
CA MET A 238 -24.48 1.08 32.89
C MET A 238 -23.66 2.35 32.61
N ARG A 239 -22.33 2.24 32.55
CA ARG A 239 -21.45 3.38 32.31
C ARG A 239 -21.53 3.93 30.88
N THR A 240 -21.76 3.06 29.90
CA THR A 240 -21.78 3.42 28.47
C THR A 240 -23.20 3.61 27.93
N GLY A 241 -24.24 3.20 28.65
CA GLY A 241 -25.61 3.19 28.17
C GLY A 241 -25.90 2.16 27.08
N LEU A 242 -24.92 1.29 26.75
CA LEU A 242 -25.11 0.20 25.80
C LEU A 242 -26.16 -0.80 26.32
N ARG A 243 -26.94 -1.37 25.42
CA ARG A 243 -27.98 -2.36 25.73
C ARG A 243 -27.67 -3.69 25.07
N ALA A 244 -28.07 -4.77 25.74
CA ALA A 244 -28.00 -6.09 25.13
C ALA A 244 -28.89 -6.12 23.87
N GLY A 245 -28.34 -6.66 22.78
CA GLY A 245 -28.96 -6.67 21.45
C GLY A 245 -28.52 -5.52 20.54
N ASP A 246 -27.85 -4.49 21.06
CA ASP A 246 -27.36 -3.38 20.23
C ASP A 246 -26.35 -3.88 19.18
N SER A 247 -26.53 -3.44 17.93
CA SER A 247 -25.52 -3.59 16.88
C SER A 247 -24.53 -2.44 16.97
N VAL A 248 -23.25 -2.75 17.18
CA VAL A 248 -22.19 -1.75 17.34
C VAL A 248 -21.04 -2.00 16.39
N LEU A 249 -20.36 -0.94 15.99
CA LEU A 249 -19.13 -1.00 15.22
C LEU A 249 -17.93 -0.91 16.15
N VAL A 250 -17.11 -1.95 16.16
CA VAL A 250 -16.00 -2.11 17.11
C VAL A 250 -14.68 -2.15 16.35
N LYS A 251 -13.70 -1.38 16.80
CA LYS A 251 -12.33 -1.42 16.26
C LYS A 251 -11.30 -1.42 17.38
N PRO A 252 -10.13 -2.04 17.17
CA PRO A 252 -9.05 -2.02 18.16
C PRO A 252 -8.46 -0.61 18.28
N VAL A 253 -8.06 -0.26 19.51
CA VAL A 253 -7.33 0.98 19.85
C VAL A 253 -6.13 0.64 20.70
#